data_AF-A0A218ZU70-F1
#
_entry.id   AF-A0A218ZU70-F1
#
_cell.length_a   1.000
_cell.length_b   1.000
_cell.length_c   1.000
_cell.angle_alpha   90.00
_cell.angle_beta   90.00
_cell.angle_gamma   90.00
#
_symmetry.space_group_name_H-M   'P 1'
#
loop_
_entity.id
_entity.type
_entity.pdbx_description
1 polymer ?
#
loop_
_entity_poly.entity_id
_entity_poly.type
_entity_poly.pdbx_seq_one_letter_code
_entity_poly.pdbx_strand_id
1 'polypeptide(L)'
;MQCSLCRGKAVYEAKYSGTYLCRKHFNDSVERRFKHELRKQVDLKAASIKISVAISGGKDSSVTLYLMNKFLGNRENIELTAFTIDEGIAGYRDSGLESARKLCEKLNVKHQTVSFEEVFGKTMDGIVKMDPETIPCSHCGPMRRKLMNLESLEYKSDYVALGINLDDYAQSILMNVVKGDFERMMRMAPHIKRKEGLVRRIVPLRRIPEKEVILYAVLNGVEFDGGWCPYYERAQRNTFRNIVSDLEEQNPGAGFAIANFLDEVREHITIGNGNTEMKKCTKCGAPTTGDLCSVCTSIGILDSMKDA
;
A
#
# COMPACT_ATOMS: atom_id res chain seq x y z
N MET A 1 29.97 16.37 -0.25
CA MET A 1 30.40 14.99 0.12
C MET A 1 30.53 14.14 -1.14
N GLN A 2 31.40 13.13 -1.13
CA GLN A 2 31.65 12.24 -2.27
C GLN A 2 30.92 10.91 -2.10
N CYS A 3 30.54 10.28 -3.21
CA CYS A 3 29.93 8.97 -3.22
C CYS A 3 30.92 7.91 -2.72
N SER A 4 30.51 7.10 -1.75
CA SER A 4 31.31 6.04 -1.15
C SER A 4 31.75 4.96 -2.15
N LEU A 5 31.06 4.81 -3.29
CA LEU A 5 31.33 3.75 -4.28
C LEU A 5 32.18 4.20 -5.47
N CYS A 6 32.09 5.46 -5.92
CA CYS A 6 32.87 5.96 -7.07
C CYS A 6 33.50 7.34 -6.89
N ARG A 7 33.43 7.91 -5.69
CA ARG A 7 33.95 9.26 -5.35
C ARG A 7 33.33 10.43 -6.12
N GLY A 8 32.32 10.20 -6.98
CA GLY A 8 31.55 11.27 -7.65
C GLY A 8 30.68 12.08 -6.67
N LYS A 9 29.99 13.13 -7.16
CA LYS A 9 29.12 13.98 -6.32
C LYS A 9 27.97 13.17 -5.71
N ALA A 10 27.89 13.09 -4.39
CA ALA A 10 26.79 12.44 -3.68
C ALA A 10 25.52 13.31 -3.73
N VAL A 11 24.36 12.65 -3.80
CA VAL A 11 23.02 13.27 -3.79
C VAL A 11 22.17 12.76 -2.63
N TYR A 12 22.61 11.70 -1.95
CA TYR A 12 21.90 11.09 -0.83
C TYR A 12 22.88 10.52 0.20
N GLU A 13 22.52 10.62 1.47
CA GLU A 13 23.21 9.98 2.59
C GLU A 13 22.28 8.90 3.17
N ALA A 14 22.66 7.64 3.00
CA ALA A 14 21.95 6.50 3.57
C ALA A 14 22.43 6.28 5.01
N LYS A 15 21.90 7.09 5.95
CA LYS A 15 22.32 7.13 7.36
C LYS A 15 22.38 5.75 8.03
N TYR A 16 21.39 4.89 7.78
CA TYR A 16 21.32 3.52 8.28
C TYR A 16 22.50 2.61 7.86
N SER A 17 23.32 3.04 6.90
CA SER A 17 24.51 2.32 6.42
C SER A 17 25.78 3.16 6.44
N GLY A 18 25.70 4.44 6.82
CA GLY A 18 26.80 5.40 6.75
C GLY A 18 27.33 5.67 5.33
N THR A 19 26.57 5.37 4.28
CA THR A 19 27.03 5.50 2.88
C THR A 19 26.50 6.76 2.19
N TYR A 20 27.34 7.39 1.38
CA TYR A 20 26.97 8.50 0.50
C TYR A 20 26.84 8.00 -0.93
N LEU A 21 25.72 8.30 -1.59
CA LEU A 21 25.40 7.76 -2.91
C LEU A 21 25.24 8.89 -3.93
N CYS A 22 25.92 8.78 -5.08
CA CYS A 22 25.63 9.61 -6.26
C CYS A 22 24.32 9.14 -6.92
N ARG A 23 23.78 9.90 -7.88
CA ARG A 23 22.51 9.59 -8.57
C ARG A 23 22.43 8.14 -9.06
N LYS A 24 23.48 7.66 -9.74
CA LYS A 24 23.54 6.29 -10.27
C LYS A 24 23.45 5.25 -9.14
N HIS A 25 24.35 5.32 -8.16
CA HIS A 25 24.41 4.33 -7.08
C HIS A 25 23.22 4.39 -6.13
N PHE A 26 22.59 5.56 -5.99
CA PHE A 26 21.32 5.69 -5.29
C PHE A 26 20.21 4.91 -6.02
N ASN A 27 20.02 5.15 -7.33
CA ASN A 27 19.05 4.41 -8.13
C ASN A 27 19.32 2.90 -8.10
N ASP A 28 20.58 2.47 -8.28
CA ASP A 28 20.97 1.06 -8.22
C ASP A 28 20.62 0.43 -6.86
N SER A 29 20.81 1.17 -5.76
CA SER A 29 20.49 0.72 -4.40
C SER A 29 18.99 0.52 -4.16
N VAL A 30 18.16 1.49 -4.59
CA VAL A 30 16.70 1.40 -4.50
C VAL A 30 16.18 0.26 -5.38
N GLU A 31 16.60 0.20 -6.64
CA GLU A 31 16.16 -0.81 -7.60
C GLU A 31 16.57 -2.23 -7.19
N ARG A 32 17.75 -2.39 -6.59
CA ARG A 32 18.20 -3.68 -6.06
C ARG A 32 17.29 -4.16 -4.92
N ARG A 33 16.95 -3.28 -3.97
CA ARG A 33 16.03 -3.61 -2.85
C ARG A 33 14.62 -3.90 -3.35
N PHE A 34 14.10 -3.10 -4.27
CA PHE A 34 12.80 -3.34 -4.90
C PHE A 34 12.75 -4.72 -5.57
N LYS A 35 13.73 -5.03 -6.43
CA LYS A 35 13.79 -6.33 -7.13
C LYS A 35 13.95 -7.51 -6.16
N HIS A 36 14.68 -7.32 -5.07
CA HIS A 36 14.84 -8.33 -4.03
C HIS A 36 13.50 -8.64 -3.35
N GLU A 37 12.79 -7.60 -2.90
CA GLU A 37 11.47 -7.75 -2.28
C GLU A 37 10.44 -8.33 -3.25
N LEU A 38 10.41 -7.87 -4.49
CA LEU A 38 9.49 -8.37 -5.51
C LEU A 38 9.67 -9.88 -5.74
N ARG A 39 10.91 -10.37 -5.86
CA ARG A 39 11.21 -11.81 -6.07
C ARG A 39 10.86 -12.69 -4.87
N LYS A 40 10.85 -12.13 -3.66
CA LYS A 40 10.40 -12.86 -2.46
C LYS A 40 8.87 -13.00 -2.40
N GLN A 41 8.15 -12.11 -3.06
CA GLN A 41 6.70 -11.97 -2.90
C GLN A 41 5.92 -12.54 -4.11
N VAL A 42 6.56 -12.62 -5.27
CA VAL A 42 5.95 -13.07 -6.54
C VAL A 42 6.78 -14.19 -7.14
N ASP A 43 6.13 -15.30 -7.53
CA ASP A 43 6.77 -16.34 -8.32
C ASP A 43 6.88 -15.92 -9.79
N LEU A 44 7.94 -15.19 -10.11
CA LEU A 44 8.20 -14.66 -11.46
C LEU A 44 8.49 -15.75 -12.51
N LYS A 45 8.61 -17.02 -12.12
CA LYS A 45 8.85 -18.15 -13.03
C LYS A 45 7.55 -18.79 -13.53
N ALA A 46 6.41 -18.44 -12.95
CA ALA A 46 5.12 -18.96 -13.41
C ALA A 46 4.84 -18.59 -14.88
N ALA A 47 4.15 -19.48 -15.58
CA ALA A 47 3.92 -19.38 -17.03
C ALA A 47 3.07 -18.15 -17.43
N SER A 48 2.17 -17.71 -16.56
CA SER A 48 1.35 -16.51 -16.72
C SER A 48 1.09 -15.91 -15.36
N ILE A 49 1.30 -14.60 -15.23
CA ILE A 49 1.12 -13.86 -13.97
C ILE A 49 0.35 -12.58 -14.27
N LYS A 50 -0.77 -12.38 -13.58
CA LYS A 50 -1.53 -11.12 -13.65
C LYS A 50 -1.30 -10.32 -12.38
N ILE A 51 -0.77 -9.10 -12.54
CA ILE A 51 -0.51 -8.21 -11.41
C ILE A 51 -1.27 -6.91 -11.63
N SER A 52 -2.12 -6.54 -10.69
CA SER A 52 -2.69 -5.20 -10.63
C SER A 52 -1.89 -4.32 -9.68
N VAL A 53 -1.82 -3.01 -9.97
CA VAL A 53 -1.21 -2.01 -9.09
C VAL A 53 -2.31 -1.07 -8.61
N ALA A 54 -2.47 -0.97 -7.28
CA ALA A 54 -3.35 0.02 -6.69
C ALA A 54 -2.62 1.38 -6.66
N ILE A 55 -2.98 2.28 -7.57
CA ILE A 55 -2.34 3.59 -7.73
C ILE A 55 -3.25 4.71 -7.20
N SER A 56 -2.78 5.46 -6.20
CA SER A 56 -3.52 6.60 -5.62
C SER A 56 -3.18 7.94 -6.26
N GLY A 57 -2.15 7.98 -7.11
CA GLY A 57 -1.57 9.21 -7.66
C GLY A 57 -0.47 9.82 -6.79
N GLY A 58 -0.39 9.43 -5.52
CA GLY A 58 0.68 9.87 -4.62
C GLY A 58 2.00 9.13 -4.87
N LYS A 59 3.09 9.72 -4.38
CA LYS A 59 4.49 9.30 -4.63
C LYS A 59 4.74 7.80 -4.53
N ASP A 60 4.27 7.14 -3.47
CA ASP A 60 4.64 5.75 -3.18
C ASP A 60 4.00 4.79 -4.19
N SER A 61 2.74 5.06 -4.52
CA SER A 61 2.00 4.29 -5.50
C SER A 61 2.49 4.54 -6.92
N SER A 62 2.87 5.78 -7.25
CA SER A 62 3.44 6.16 -8.54
C SER A 62 4.82 5.53 -8.76
N VAL A 63 5.70 5.56 -7.75
CA VAL A 63 7.00 4.88 -7.81
C VAL A 63 6.84 3.37 -7.88
N THR A 64 5.85 2.80 -7.17
CA THR A 64 5.52 1.37 -7.28
C THR A 64 5.16 1.01 -8.72
N LEU A 65 4.21 1.71 -9.34
CA LEU A 65 3.81 1.46 -10.73
C LEU A 65 5.00 1.61 -11.68
N TYR A 66 5.78 2.69 -11.54
CA TYR A 66 6.95 2.96 -12.37
C TYR A 66 7.99 1.83 -12.29
N LEU A 67 8.35 1.39 -11.09
CA LEU A 67 9.32 0.30 -10.90
C LEU A 67 8.78 -1.05 -11.36
N MET A 68 7.49 -1.33 -11.13
CA MET A 68 6.83 -2.53 -11.64
C MET A 68 6.87 -2.56 -13.17
N ASN A 69 6.49 -1.47 -13.84
CA ASN A 69 6.54 -1.38 -15.29
C ASN A 69 7.97 -1.47 -15.83
N LYS A 70 8.93 -0.77 -15.21
CA LYS A 70 10.35 -0.78 -15.59
C LYS A 70 10.93 -2.19 -15.64
N PHE A 71 10.58 -3.05 -14.68
CA PHE A 71 11.18 -4.38 -14.55
C PHE A 71 10.33 -5.52 -15.09
N LEU A 72 9.01 -5.33 -15.19
CA LEU A 72 8.07 -6.39 -15.58
C LEU A 72 7.30 -6.08 -16.86
N GLY A 73 7.17 -4.81 -17.28
CA GLY A 73 6.28 -4.40 -18.38
C GLY A 73 6.61 -5.03 -19.74
N ASN A 74 7.88 -5.40 -19.96
CA ASN A 74 8.33 -6.06 -21.20
C ASN A 74 8.38 -7.60 -21.09
N ARG A 75 7.88 -8.19 -20.00
CA ARG A 75 7.91 -9.65 -19.81
C ARG A 75 6.64 -10.26 -20.37
N GLU A 76 6.77 -11.12 -21.38
CA GLU A 76 5.63 -11.78 -22.04
C GLU A 76 4.76 -12.61 -21.09
N ASN A 77 5.33 -13.16 -20.02
CA ASN A 77 4.60 -13.96 -19.03
C ASN A 77 3.86 -13.11 -17.98
N ILE A 78 3.88 -11.78 -18.07
CA ILE A 78 3.30 -10.87 -17.08
C ILE A 78 2.34 -9.88 -17.73
N GLU A 79 1.11 -9.85 -17.22
CA GLU A 79 0.14 -8.80 -17.52
C GLU A 79 0.11 -7.82 -16.34
N LEU A 80 0.48 -6.56 -16.60
CA LEU A 80 0.43 -5.49 -15.62
C LEU A 80 -0.78 -4.59 -15.89
N THR A 81 -1.65 -4.46 -14.90
CA THR A 81 -2.79 -3.54 -14.90
C THR A 81 -2.70 -2.60 -13.71
N ALA A 82 -3.46 -1.51 -13.75
CA ALA A 82 -3.56 -0.57 -12.65
C ALA A 82 -5.03 -0.22 -12.39
N PHE A 83 -5.31 0.19 -11.16
CA PHE A 83 -6.58 0.81 -10.84
C PHE A 83 -6.42 1.86 -9.75
N THR A 84 -7.33 2.82 -9.74
CA THR A 84 -7.42 3.84 -8.70
C THR A 84 -8.77 3.77 -8.02
N ILE A 85 -8.77 3.94 -6.70
CA ILE A 85 -10.00 4.06 -5.93
C ILE A 85 -10.29 5.54 -5.74
N ASP A 86 -11.48 5.96 -6.17
CA ASP A 86 -12.03 7.26 -5.84
C ASP A 86 -12.90 7.16 -4.58
N GLU A 87 -12.46 7.79 -3.50
CA GLU A 87 -13.22 7.81 -2.26
C GLU A 87 -14.36 8.84 -2.25
N GLY A 88 -14.43 9.74 -3.23
CA GLY A 88 -15.33 10.88 -3.23
C GLY A 88 -14.97 11.90 -2.14
N ILE A 89 -13.70 12.31 -2.10
CA ILE A 89 -13.19 13.35 -1.19
C ILE A 89 -12.91 14.62 -1.98
N ALA A 90 -13.70 15.66 -1.78
CA ALA A 90 -13.62 16.89 -2.55
C ALA A 90 -12.33 17.67 -2.29
N GLY A 91 -11.83 18.35 -3.33
CA GLY A 91 -10.72 19.31 -3.23
C GLY A 91 -9.32 18.71 -3.09
N TYR A 92 -9.19 17.39 -2.92
CA TYR A 92 -7.92 16.68 -2.85
C TYR A 92 -7.82 15.53 -3.86
N ARG A 93 -8.91 14.79 -4.07
CA ARG A 93 -8.85 13.53 -4.82
C ARG A 93 -8.62 13.73 -6.32
N ASP A 94 -9.13 14.82 -6.89
CA ASP A 94 -9.10 15.11 -8.34
C ASP A 94 -7.67 15.15 -8.91
N SER A 95 -6.75 15.86 -8.23
CA SER A 95 -5.36 15.96 -8.67
C SER A 95 -4.64 14.60 -8.60
N GLY A 96 -4.93 13.81 -7.56
CA GLY A 96 -4.44 12.45 -7.41
C GLY A 96 -4.96 11.49 -8.50
N LEU A 97 -6.24 11.57 -8.85
CA LEU A 97 -6.84 10.79 -9.94
C LEU A 97 -6.17 11.12 -11.28
N GLU A 98 -6.01 12.41 -11.57
CA GLU A 98 -5.38 12.87 -12.80
C GLU A 98 -3.89 12.48 -12.88
N SER A 99 -3.16 12.61 -11.77
CA SER A 99 -1.76 12.16 -11.71
C SER A 99 -1.62 10.66 -11.94
N ALA A 100 -2.53 9.85 -11.38
CA ALA A 100 -2.54 8.40 -11.61
C ALA A 100 -2.81 8.07 -13.09
N ARG A 101 -3.84 8.70 -13.68
CA ARG A 101 -4.20 8.52 -15.09
C ARG A 101 -3.04 8.85 -16.03
N LYS A 102 -2.44 10.04 -15.88
CA LYS A 102 -1.29 10.49 -16.70
C LYS A 102 -0.11 9.53 -16.62
N LEU A 103 0.21 9.03 -15.42
CA LEU A 103 1.32 8.09 -15.27
C LEU A 103 1.03 6.75 -15.94
N CYS A 104 -0.19 6.21 -15.80
CA CYS A 104 -0.61 4.99 -16.48
C CYS A 104 -0.53 5.14 -18.00
N GLU A 105 -1.01 6.27 -18.55
CA GLU A 105 -0.93 6.58 -19.99
C GLU A 105 0.52 6.66 -20.48
N LYS A 106 1.38 7.39 -19.76
CA LYS A 106 2.81 7.52 -20.07
C LYS A 106 3.53 6.17 -20.08
N LEU A 107 3.11 5.24 -19.22
CA LEU A 107 3.69 3.90 -19.10
C LEU A 107 2.99 2.86 -19.98
N ASN A 108 1.92 3.24 -20.70
CA ASN A 108 1.06 2.35 -21.47
C ASN A 108 0.51 1.16 -20.65
N VAL A 109 0.07 1.44 -19.41
CA VAL A 109 -0.53 0.45 -18.51
C VAL A 109 -2.04 0.63 -18.49
N LYS A 110 -2.79 -0.46 -18.73
CA LYS A 110 -4.26 -0.44 -18.63
C LYS A 110 -4.69 0.00 -17.24
N HIS A 111 -5.52 1.04 -17.18
CA HIS A 111 -5.95 1.68 -15.94
C HIS A 111 -7.45 1.87 -15.92
N GLN A 112 -8.06 1.74 -14.75
CA GLN A 112 -9.44 2.13 -14.51
C GLN A 112 -9.61 2.78 -13.13
N THR A 113 -10.60 3.64 -13.01
CA THR A 113 -10.98 4.25 -11.73
C THR A 113 -12.28 3.61 -11.28
N VAL A 114 -12.36 3.27 -10.00
CA VAL A 114 -13.57 2.74 -9.36
C VAL A 114 -13.90 3.55 -8.13
N SER A 115 -15.16 3.99 -7.99
CA SER A 115 -15.55 4.91 -6.92
C SER A 115 -16.30 4.24 -5.76
N PHE A 116 -16.22 4.86 -4.59
CA PHE A 116 -17.07 4.49 -3.45
C PHE A 116 -18.54 4.74 -3.73
N GLU A 117 -18.86 5.78 -4.48
CA GLU A 117 -20.24 6.12 -4.84
C GLU A 117 -20.89 5.01 -5.68
N GLU A 118 -20.20 4.52 -6.71
CA GLU A 118 -20.70 3.44 -7.57
C GLU A 118 -20.90 2.13 -6.81
N VAL A 119 -19.98 1.77 -5.91
CA VAL A 119 -19.98 0.44 -5.27
C VAL A 119 -20.74 0.41 -3.95
N PHE A 120 -20.74 1.51 -3.20
CA PHE A 120 -21.34 1.59 -1.87
C PHE A 120 -22.49 2.59 -1.77
N GLY A 121 -22.78 3.37 -2.82
CA GLY A 121 -23.82 4.41 -2.81
C GLY A 121 -23.50 5.58 -1.86
N LYS A 122 -22.22 5.74 -1.48
CA LYS A 122 -21.77 6.75 -0.52
C LYS A 122 -20.37 7.24 -0.89
N THR A 123 -20.15 8.55 -0.81
CA THR A 123 -18.81 9.15 -0.82
C THR A 123 -18.26 9.23 0.61
N MET A 124 -16.94 9.35 0.77
CA MET A 124 -16.34 9.59 2.08
C MET A 124 -16.79 10.90 2.70
N ASP A 125 -16.91 11.98 1.91
CA ASP A 125 -17.44 13.24 2.42
C ASP A 125 -18.89 13.10 2.92
N GLY A 126 -19.71 12.28 2.23
CA GLY A 126 -21.04 11.93 2.68
C GLY A 126 -21.04 11.15 3.99
N ILE A 127 -20.12 10.19 4.15
CA ILE A 127 -19.98 9.42 5.38
C ILE A 127 -19.57 10.31 6.55
N VAL A 128 -18.61 11.20 6.37
CA VAL A 128 -18.16 12.13 7.43
C VAL A 128 -19.27 13.09 7.86
N LYS A 129 -20.18 13.48 6.94
CA LYS A 129 -21.36 14.26 7.29
C LYS A 129 -22.38 13.46 8.11
N MET A 130 -22.53 12.16 7.85
CA MET A 130 -23.46 11.27 8.56
C MET A 130 -22.92 10.83 9.93
N ASP A 131 -21.61 10.58 10.04
CA ASP A 131 -20.94 10.16 11.27
C ASP A 131 -19.71 11.05 11.52
N PRO A 132 -19.91 12.29 12.00
CA PRO A 132 -18.83 13.26 12.19
C PRO A 132 -17.89 12.88 13.34
N GLU A 133 -18.39 12.18 14.36
CA GLU A 133 -17.67 11.81 15.57
C GLU A 133 -16.65 10.70 15.31
N THR A 134 -16.98 9.74 14.45
CA THR A 134 -16.05 8.67 14.08
C THR A 134 -14.89 9.19 13.25
N ILE A 135 -13.69 8.69 13.54
CA ILE A 135 -12.48 8.98 12.75
C ILE A 135 -12.72 8.51 11.29
N PRO A 136 -12.63 9.39 10.26
CA PRO A 136 -12.98 9.03 8.88
C PRO A 136 -12.23 7.81 8.33
N CYS A 137 -10.96 7.65 8.73
CA CYS A 137 -10.12 6.52 8.34
C CYS A 137 -10.65 5.15 8.80
N SER A 138 -11.50 5.11 9.83
CA SER A 138 -12.17 3.90 10.32
C SER A 138 -13.17 3.33 9.31
N HIS A 139 -13.80 4.18 8.47
CA HIS A 139 -14.65 3.74 7.36
C HIS A 139 -13.85 3.59 6.06
N CYS A 140 -13.07 4.61 5.72
CA CYS A 140 -12.31 4.66 4.46
C CYS A 140 -11.39 3.45 4.28
N GLY A 141 -10.63 3.09 5.32
CA GLY A 141 -9.66 2.01 5.26
C GLY A 141 -10.27 0.64 4.90
N PRO A 142 -11.27 0.14 5.66
CA PRO A 142 -12.00 -1.08 5.32
C PRO A 142 -12.66 -1.05 3.93
N MET A 143 -13.34 0.04 3.57
CA MET A 143 -14.01 0.18 2.28
C MET A 143 -13.01 0.14 1.12
N ARG A 144 -11.91 0.89 1.22
CA ARG A 144 -10.82 0.89 0.24
C ARG A 144 -10.23 -0.50 0.06
N ARG A 145 -9.97 -1.24 1.14
CA ARG A 145 -9.44 -2.62 1.05
C ARG A 145 -10.43 -3.59 0.43
N LYS A 146 -11.73 -3.46 0.73
CA LYS A 146 -12.78 -4.28 0.10
C LYS A 146 -12.82 -4.02 -1.40
N LEU A 147 -12.89 -2.75 -1.79
CA LEU A 147 -12.97 -2.36 -3.19
C LEU A 147 -11.73 -2.78 -3.98
N MET A 148 -10.54 -2.56 -3.43
CA MET A 148 -9.27 -3.01 -4.01
C MET A 148 -9.27 -4.52 -4.29
N ASN A 149 -9.81 -5.33 -3.38
CA ASN A 149 -9.89 -6.77 -3.58
C ASN A 149 -10.89 -7.16 -4.67
N LEU A 150 -12.08 -6.54 -4.68
CA LEU A 150 -13.10 -6.77 -5.72
C LEU A 150 -12.53 -6.45 -7.10
N GLU A 151 -11.88 -5.29 -7.21
CA GLU A 151 -11.26 -4.82 -8.44
C GLU A 151 -10.13 -5.73 -8.92
N SER A 152 -9.30 -6.20 -7.99
CA SER A 152 -8.24 -7.15 -8.32
C SER A 152 -8.80 -8.49 -8.80
N LEU A 153 -9.96 -8.93 -8.28
CA LEU A 153 -10.65 -10.14 -8.74
C LEU A 153 -11.25 -9.95 -10.14
N GLU A 154 -11.79 -8.78 -10.45
CA GLU A 154 -12.33 -8.45 -11.77
C GLU A 154 -11.23 -8.50 -12.85
N TYR A 155 -10.04 -7.96 -12.53
CA TYR A 155 -8.85 -8.13 -13.35
C TYR A 155 -8.24 -9.54 -13.34
N LYS A 156 -8.82 -10.48 -12.58
CA LYS A 156 -8.32 -11.84 -12.41
C LYS A 156 -6.85 -11.85 -11.96
N SER A 157 -6.47 -10.87 -11.14
CA SER A 157 -5.10 -10.70 -10.67
C SER A 157 -4.68 -11.82 -9.73
N ASP A 158 -3.47 -12.33 -9.92
CA ASP A 158 -2.80 -13.22 -8.98
C ASP A 158 -2.28 -12.46 -7.76
N TYR A 159 -1.91 -11.20 -7.97
CA TYR A 159 -1.33 -10.29 -6.99
C TYR A 159 -1.83 -8.86 -7.20
N VAL A 160 -1.95 -8.11 -6.11
CA VAL A 160 -2.09 -6.65 -6.15
C VAL A 160 -0.93 -5.97 -5.42
N ALA A 161 -0.22 -5.08 -6.13
CA ALA A 161 0.91 -4.34 -5.60
C ALA A 161 0.46 -3.04 -4.94
N LEU A 162 0.96 -2.79 -3.73
CA LEU A 162 0.66 -1.60 -2.94
C LEU A 162 1.90 -0.73 -2.75
N GLY A 163 1.72 0.58 -2.85
CA GLY A 163 2.73 1.58 -2.50
C GLY A 163 2.89 1.76 -1.00
N ILE A 164 3.45 0.75 -0.33
CA ILE A 164 3.78 0.79 1.11
C ILE A 164 5.30 0.78 1.23
N ASN A 165 5.86 1.92 1.64
CA ASN A 165 7.30 2.09 1.89
C ASN A 165 7.70 1.51 3.28
N LEU A 166 8.99 1.59 3.62
CA LEU A 166 9.51 1.07 4.90
C LEU A 166 8.86 1.75 6.11
N ASP A 167 8.71 3.07 6.08
CA ASP A 167 8.16 3.88 7.16
C ASP A 167 6.70 3.51 7.41
N ASP A 168 5.86 3.46 6.37
CA ASP A 168 4.45 3.02 6.45
C ASP A 168 4.33 1.60 7.02
N TYR A 169 5.27 0.72 6.64
CA TYR A 169 5.31 -0.66 7.09
C TYR A 169 5.66 -0.74 8.58
N ALA A 170 6.71 -0.05 9.02
CA ALA A 170 7.11 0.05 10.41
C ALA A 170 6.02 0.68 11.30
N GLN A 171 5.41 1.77 10.84
CA GLN A 171 4.27 2.41 11.50
C GLN A 171 3.14 1.41 11.69
N SER A 172 2.79 0.66 10.64
CA SER A 172 1.71 -0.33 10.71
C SER A 172 2.04 -1.48 11.68
N ILE A 173 3.31 -1.90 11.78
CA ILE A 173 3.75 -2.89 12.78
C ILE A 173 3.53 -2.35 14.19
N LEU A 174 4.09 -1.19 14.50
CA LEU A 174 3.96 -0.57 15.83
C LEU A 174 2.51 -0.29 16.21
N MET A 175 1.68 0.14 15.25
CA MET A 175 0.24 0.33 15.45
C MET A 175 -0.44 -0.96 15.93
N ASN A 176 -0.09 -2.11 15.38
CA ASN A 176 -0.69 -3.38 15.81
C ASN A 176 -0.10 -3.86 17.15
N VAL A 177 1.19 -3.64 17.39
CA VAL A 177 1.83 -3.94 18.68
C VAL A 177 1.16 -3.17 19.81
N VAL A 178 1.00 -1.86 19.68
CA VAL A 178 0.36 -1.01 20.69
C VAL A 178 -1.12 -1.36 20.91
N LYS A 179 -1.80 -1.85 19.87
CA LYS A 179 -3.19 -2.34 19.98
C LYS A 179 -3.31 -3.75 20.54
N GLY A 180 -2.20 -4.45 20.77
CA GLY A 180 -2.20 -5.87 21.16
C GLY A 180 -2.78 -6.80 20.08
N ASP A 181 -2.89 -6.35 18.83
CA ASP A 181 -3.56 -7.09 17.74
C ASP A 181 -2.53 -7.95 16.98
N PHE A 182 -2.05 -8.99 17.67
CA PHE A 182 -1.04 -9.91 17.15
C PHE A 182 -1.49 -10.59 15.84
N GLU A 183 -2.74 -11.05 15.78
CA GLU A 183 -3.27 -11.73 14.58
C GLU A 183 -3.31 -10.80 13.37
N ARG A 184 -3.65 -9.53 13.54
CA ARG A 184 -3.64 -8.57 12.42
C ARG A 184 -2.22 -8.24 11.98
N MET A 185 -1.28 -8.09 12.92
CA MET A 185 0.13 -7.90 12.60
C MET A 185 0.67 -9.05 11.73
N MET A 186 0.38 -10.28 12.14
CA MET A 186 0.84 -11.47 11.41
C MET A 186 0.17 -11.63 10.03
N ARG A 187 -1.01 -11.04 9.81
CA ARG A 187 -1.74 -11.05 8.52
C ARG A 187 -1.44 -9.85 7.60
N MET A 188 -0.56 -8.92 8.01
CA MET A 188 -0.13 -7.82 7.13
C MET A 188 0.49 -8.36 5.83
N ALA A 189 0.37 -7.61 4.72
CA ALA A 189 1.12 -7.93 3.50
C ALA A 189 2.63 -7.97 3.78
N PRO A 190 3.46 -8.71 3.03
CA PRO A 190 3.11 -9.48 1.84
C PRO A 190 2.36 -10.78 2.15
N HIS A 191 1.49 -11.18 1.23
CA HIS A 191 0.69 -12.41 1.36
C HIS A 191 1.27 -13.54 0.53
N ILE A 192 1.81 -14.54 1.22
CA ILE A 192 2.40 -15.73 0.57
C ILE A 192 1.30 -16.76 0.22
N LYS A 193 0.42 -17.05 1.20
CA LYS A 193 -0.64 -18.06 1.05
C LYS A 193 -1.83 -17.49 0.28
N ARG A 194 -2.34 -18.26 -0.69
CA ARG A 194 -3.61 -17.96 -1.37
C ARG A 194 -4.78 -18.24 -0.42
N LYS A 195 -5.80 -17.39 -0.47
CA LYS A 195 -7.10 -17.63 0.18
C LYS A 195 -8.19 -17.41 -0.86
N GLU A 196 -9.21 -18.26 -0.86
CA GLU A 196 -10.32 -18.11 -1.81
C GLU A 196 -11.01 -16.75 -1.63
N GLY A 197 -11.34 -16.10 -2.75
CA GLY A 197 -11.97 -14.76 -2.76
C GLY A 197 -11.07 -13.60 -2.30
N LEU A 198 -9.78 -13.85 -2.01
CA LEU A 198 -8.82 -12.80 -1.65
C LEU A 198 -7.60 -12.81 -2.56
N VAL A 199 -7.34 -11.69 -3.23
CA VAL A 199 -6.12 -11.49 -4.01
C VAL A 199 -4.95 -11.21 -3.08
N ARG A 200 -3.80 -11.83 -3.37
CA ARG A 200 -2.59 -11.68 -2.55
C ARG A 200 -2.04 -10.26 -2.68
N ARG A 201 -1.83 -9.59 -1.56
CA ARG A 201 -1.22 -8.25 -1.53
C ARG A 201 0.29 -8.36 -1.46
N ILE A 202 0.98 -7.64 -2.33
CA ILE A 202 2.44 -7.48 -2.33
C ILE A 202 2.80 -6.02 -2.05
N VAL A 203 3.94 -5.82 -1.40
CA VAL A 203 4.46 -4.54 -0.91
C VAL A 203 5.94 -4.43 -1.27
N PRO A 204 6.27 -4.23 -2.56
CA PRO A 204 7.65 -4.29 -3.03
C PRO A 204 8.52 -3.12 -2.53
N LEU A 205 7.91 -2.05 -2.01
CA LEU A 205 8.60 -0.92 -1.40
C LEU A 205 8.88 -1.08 0.11
N ARG A 206 8.46 -2.18 0.75
CA ARG A 206 8.54 -2.36 2.23
C ARG A 206 9.95 -2.30 2.84
N ARG A 207 11.00 -2.25 2.03
CA ARG A 207 12.42 -2.12 2.42
C ARG A 207 13.09 -0.86 1.88
N ILE A 208 12.31 0.13 1.44
CA ILE A 208 12.78 1.39 0.89
C ILE A 208 12.18 2.52 1.73
N PRO A 209 12.99 3.33 2.44
CA PRO A 209 12.54 4.50 3.20
C PRO A 209 11.74 5.50 2.35
N GLU A 210 10.77 6.17 2.96
CA GLU A 210 9.90 7.15 2.31
C GLU A 210 10.72 8.27 1.62
N LYS A 211 11.76 8.77 2.29
CA LYS A 211 12.69 9.77 1.73
C LYS A 211 13.37 9.29 0.44
N GLU A 212 13.67 8.01 0.35
CA GLU A 212 14.27 7.42 -0.85
C GLU A 212 13.23 7.24 -1.96
N VAL A 213 11.99 6.90 -1.62
CA VAL A 213 10.90 6.84 -2.59
C VAL A 213 10.68 8.22 -3.23
N ILE A 214 10.63 9.29 -2.41
CA ILE A 214 10.54 10.68 -2.89
C ILE A 214 11.72 11.00 -3.82
N LEU A 215 12.95 10.79 -3.35
CA LEU A 215 14.13 11.13 -4.13
C LEU A 215 14.22 10.32 -5.42
N TYR A 216 13.82 9.05 -5.40
CA TYR A 216 13.75 8.22 -6.60
C TYR A 216 12.73 8.76 -7.60
N ALA A 217 11.56 9.20 -7.15
CA ALA A 217 10.57 9.83 -8.01
C ALA A 217 11.13 11.08 -8.70
N VAL A 218 11.74 11.99 -7.92
CA VAL A 218 12.33 13.24 -8.41
C VAL A 218 13.47 12.96 -9.40
N LEU A 219 14.40 12.08 -9.05
CA LEU A 219 15.56 11.79 -9.90
C LEU A 219 15.18 11.11 -11.21
N ASN A 220 14.03 10.43 -11.27
CA ASN A 220 13.60 9.68 -12.46
C ASN A 220 12.39 10.32 -13.18
N GLY A 221 11.99 11.54 -12.79
CA GLY A 221 10.90 12.26 -13.44
C GLY A 221 9.55 11.53 -13.36
N VAL A 222 9.31 10.85 -12.23
CA VAL A 222 8.01 10.24 -11.92
C VAL A 222 7.14 11.32 -11.30
N GLU A 223 6.14 11.77 -12.05
CA GLU A 223 5.15 12.73 -11.56
C GLU A 223 4.21 12.07 -10.55
N PHE A 224 3.87 12.82 -9.50
CA PHE A 224 2.94 12.39 -8.45
C PHE A 224 2.23 13.60 -7.85
N ASP A 225 1.04 13.35 -7.30
CA ASP A 225 0.31 14.33 -6.50
C ASP A 225 0.91 14.43 -5.08
N GLY A 226 1.19 15.67 -4.67
CA GLY A 226 1.69 16.00 -3.33
C GLY A 226 0.62 16.52 -2.38
N GLY A 227 -0.66 16.42 -2.75
CA GLY A 227 -1.78 16.87 -1.93
C GLY A 227 -1.92 16.04 -0.66
N TRP A 228 -2.60 16.62 0.34
CA TRP A 228 -2.94 15.95 1.58
C TRP A 228 -4.44 15.77 1.66
N CYS A 229 -4.87 14.59 2.10
CA CYS A 229 -6.27 14.34 2.39
C CYS A 229 -6.75 15.30 3.49
N PRO A 230 -7.90 15.98 3.36
CA PRO A 230 -8.41 16.91 4.37
C PRO A 230 -8.67 16.23 5.73
N TYR A 231 -8.88 14.92 5.75
CA TYR A 231 -9.08 14.15 6.98
C TYR A 231 -7.77 13.64 7.61
N TYR A 232 -6.62 14.01 7.05
CA TYR A 232 -5.30 13.54 7.48
C TYR A 232 -5.02 13.84 8.96
N GLU A 233 -5.38 15.02 9.46
CA GLU A 233 -5.07 15.42 10.84
C GLU A 233 -5.72 14.52 11.89
N ARG A 234 -6.91 13.97 11.60
CA ARG A 234 -7.65 13.06 12.50
C ARG A 234 -7.07 11.63 12.51
N ALA A 235 -6.10 11.32 11.65
CA ALA A 235 -5.59 9.97 11.50
C ALA A 235 -4.68 9.56 12.66
N GLN A 236 -5.06 8.49 13.38
CA GLN A 236 -4.24 7.87 14.44
C GLN A 236 -2.81 7.51 13.98
N ARG A 237 -2.61 7.27 12.68
CA ARG A 237 -1.30 6.95 12.10
C ARG A 237 -0.29 8.07 12.31
N ASN A 238 -0.71 9.33 12.43
CA ASN A 238 0.21 10.46 12.57
C ASN A 238 1.09 10.34 13.83
N THR A 239 0.54 9.84 14.94
CA THR A 239 1.31 9.55 16.16
C THR A 239 2.44 8.56 15.87
N PHE A 240 2.14 7.48 15.13
CA PHE A 240 3.14 6.45 14.80
C PHE A 240 4.14 6.92 13.75
N ARG A 241 3.74 7.83 12.84
CA ARG A 241 4.67 8.49 11.93
C ARG A 241 5.74 9.24 12.71
N ASN A 242 5.34 10.01 13.72
CA ASN A 242 6.28 10.74 14.57
C ASN A 242 7.19 9.78 15.35
N ILE A 243 6.62 8.74 15.99
CA ILE A 243 7.40 7.73 16.71
C ILE A 243 8.47 7.07 15.81
N VAL A 244 8.10 6.65 14.60
CA VAL A 244 9.06 6.01 13.69
C VAL A 244 10.12 7.01 13.21
N SER A 245 9.73 8.26 12.96
CA SER A 245 10.68 9.33 12.60
C SER A 245 11.70 9.58 13.71
N ASP A 246 11.24 9.68 14.96
CA ASP A 246 12.10 9.93 16.13
C ASP A 246 13.05 8.74 16.37
N LEU A 247 12.56 7.52 16.22
CA LEU A 247 13.38 6.31 16.32
C LEU A 247 14.45 6.27 15.22
N GLU A 248 14.12 6.64 13.99
CA GLU A 248 15.06 6.65 12.87
C GLU A 248 16.12 7.77 13.02
N GLU A 249 15.76 8.88 13.66
CA GLU A 249 16.71 9.96 13.98
C GLU A 249 17.70 9.55 15.08
N GLN A 250 17.20 8.93 16.16
CA GLN A 250 18.03 8.49 17.28
C GLN A 250 18.84 7.25 16.95
N ASN A 251 18.28 6.33 16.16
CA ASN A 251 18.86 5.05 15.79
C ASN A 251 18.65 4.79 14.28
N PRO A 252 19.52 5.33 13.40
CA PRO A 252 19.42 5.10 11.96
C PRO A 252 19.34 3.61 11.62
N GLY A 253 18.29 3.20 10.93
CA GLY A 253 17.96 1.80 10.66
C GLY A 253 16.85 1.21 11.51
N ALA A 254 16.26 1.95 12.45
CA ALA A 254 15.14 1.51 13.28
C ALA A 254 13.96 0.96 12.45
N GLY A 255 13.59 1.62 11.35
CA GLY A 255 12.55 1.12 10.45
C GLY A 255 12.87 -0.26 9.87
N PHE A 256 14.13 -0.50 9.48
CA PHE A 256 14.60 -1.81 9.00
C PHE A 256 14.56 -2.86 10.10
N ALA A 257 14.98 -2.52 11.31
CA ALA A 257 14.96 -3.41 12.46
C ALA A 257 13.53 -3.85 12.82
N ILE A 258 12.58 -2.91 12.85
CA ILE A 258 11.14 -3.21 13.08
C ILE A 258 10.60 -4.15 12.00
N ALA A 259 10.92 -3.87 10.72
CA ALA A 259 10.47 -4.72 9.62
C ALA A 259 11.12 -6.10 9.61
N ASN A 260 12.40 -6.22 10.02
CA ASN A 260 13.10 -7.50 10.21
C ASN A 260 12.48 -8.31 11.34
N PHE A 261 12.18 -7.66 12.47
CA PHE A 261 11.56 -8.32 13.62
C PHE A 261 10.26 -9.03 13.23
N LEU A 262 9.38 -8.38 12.47
CA LEU A 262 8.16 -9.05 12.00
C LEU A 262 8.45 -10.21 11.04
N ASP A 263 9.47 -10.12 10.18
CA ASP A 263 9.83 -11.23 9.30
C ASP A 263 10.34 -12.43 10.10
N GLU A 264 11.24 -12.22 11.07
CA GLU A 264 11.75 -13.27 11.96
C GLU A 264 10.61 -13.91 12.78
N VAL A 265 9.72 -13.10 13.35
CA VAL A 265 8.54 -13.60 14.07
C VAL A 265 7.67 -14.48 13.18
N ARG A 266 7.49 -14.13 11.89
CA ARG A 266 6.72 -14.94 10.93
C ARG A 266 7.40 -16.24 10.51
N GLU A 267 8.73 -16.28 10.54
CA GLU A 267 9.50 -17.50 10.27
C GLU A 267 9.44 -18.48 11.44
N HIS A 268 9.41 -17.98 12.68
CA HIS A 268 9.43 -18.81 13.89
C HIS A 268 8.04 -19.12 14.47
N ILE A 269 7.06 -18.24 14.26
CA ILE A 269 5.69 -18.44 14.74
C ILE A 269 4.82 -18.83 13.55
N THR A 270 4.54 -20.12 13.48
CA THR A 270 3.36 -20.55 12.72
C THR A 270 2.16 -20.10 13.54
N ILE A 271 1.38 -19.14 13.03
CA ILE A 271 0.03 -18.96 13.57
C ILE A 271 -0.65 -20.30 13.35
N GLY A 272 -0.79 -21.09 14.42
CA GLY A 272 -1.56 -22.33 14.38
C GLY A 272 -2.85 -21.99 13.69
N ASN A 273 -3.20 -22.74 12.64
CA ASN A 273 -4.29 -22.42 11.73
C ASN A 273 -5.44 -21.79 12.52
N GLY A 274 -5.53 -20.46 12.47
CA GLY A 274 -6.78 -19.78 12.71
C GLY A 274 -7.66 -20.20 11.56
N ASN A 275 -8.12 -21.46 11.60
CA ASN A 275 -9.18 -22.05 10.84
C ASN A 275 -10.49 -21.40 11.32
N THR A 276 -10.49 -20.08 11.47
CA THR A 276 -11.72 -19.34 11.33
C THR A 276 -12.08 -19.55 9.87
N GLU A 277 -12.90 -20.57 9.62
CA GLU A 277 -13.44 -20.85 8.30
C GLU A 277 -14.00 -19.55 7.76
N MET A 278 -13.43 -19.09 6.66
CA MET A 278 -13.93 -17.90 6.00
C MET A 278 -15.24 -18.29 5.34
N LYS A 279 -16.32 -17.65 5.77
CA LYS A 279 -17.63 -17.76 5.15
C LYS A 279 -17.80 -16.64 4.13
N LYS A 280 -18.83 -16.75 3.30
CA LYS A 280 -19.24 -15.68 2.37
C LYS A 280 -20.24 -14.77 3.08
N CYS A 281 -20.02 -13.46 2.98
CA CYS A 281 -20.94 -12.47 3.52
C CYS A 281 -22.31 -12.62 2.85
N THR A 282 -23.38 -12.72 3.64
CA THR A 282 -24.75 -12.94 3.15
C THR A 282 -25.26 -11.80 2.24
N LYS A 283 -24.74 -10.57 2.40
CA LYS A 283 -25.13 -9.40 1.60
C LYS A 283 -24.33 -9.23 0.29
N CYS A 284 -23.03 -9.55 0.29
CA CYS A 284 -22.15 -9.21 -0.84
C CYS A 284 -21.23 -10.33 -1.33
N GLY A 285 -21.32 -11.53 -0.74
CA GLY A 285 -20.50 -12.69 -1.10
C GLY A 285 -19.02 -12.61 -0.71
N ALA A 286 -18.51 -11.45 -0.27
CA ALA A 286 -17.11 -11.27 0.08
C ALA A 286 -16.68 -12.15 1.28
N PRO A 287 -15.42 -12.62 1.33
CA PRO A 287 -14.92 -13.42 2.44
C PRO A 287 -14.99 -12.70 3.80
N THR A 288 -15.50 -13.38 4.83
CA THR A 288 -15.66 -12.84 6.19
C THR A 288 -15.65 -13.96 7.24
N THR A 289 -15.55 -13.60 8.51
CA THR A 289 -15.63 -14.51 9.67
C THR A 289 -17.00 -14.47 10.37
N GLY A 290 -17.87 -13.52 10.04
CA GLY A 290 -19.24 -13.43 10.55
C GLY A 290 -20.27 -13.56 9.41
N ASP A 291 -21.55 -13.29 9.68
CA ASP A 291 -22.59 -13.34 8.64
C ASP A 291 -22.48 -12.16 7.67
N LEU A 292 -22.15 -10.98 8.20
CA LEU A 292 -21.86 -9.78 7.42
C LEU A 292 -20.37 -9.41 7.51
N CYS A 293 -19.80 -8.99 6.38
CA CYS A 293 -18.47 -8.39 6.40
C CYS A 293 -18.51 -7.01 7.06
N SER A 294 -17.40 -6.57 7.64
CA SER A 294 -17.31 -5.31 8.40
C SER A 294 -17.77 -4.09 7.60
N VAL A 295 -17.56 -4.08 6.28
CA VAL A 295 -18.05 -2.99 5.41
C VAL A 295 -19.57 -3.04 5.26
N CYS A 296 -20.17 -4.22 5.08
CA CYS A 296 -21.64 -4.34 5.01
C CYS A 296 -22.30 -3.96 6.34
N THR A 297 -21.68 -4.33 7.46
CA THR A 297 -22.12 -3.91 8.80
C THR A 297 -22.04 -2.39 8.94
N SER A 298 -20.90 -1.78 8.59
CA SER A 298 -20.73 -0.33 8.66
C SER A 298 -21.72 0.43 7.77
N ILE A 299 -21.98 -0.06 6.55
CA ILE A 299 -22.97 0.55 5.66
C ILE A 299 -24.37 0.45 6.25
N GLY A 300 -24.75 -0.71 6.81
CA GLY A 300 -26.06 -0.88 7.45
C GLY A 300 -26.28 0.07 8.64
N ILE A 301 -25.24 0.31 9.45
CA ILE A 301 -25.29 1.31 10.53
C ILE A 301 -25.49 2.71 9.96
N LEU A 302 -24.71 3.09 8.94
CA LEU A 302 -24.82 4.40 8.29
C LEU A 302 -26.18 4.61 7.61
N ASP A 303 -26.78 3.55 7.06
CA ASP A 303 -28.13 3.61 6.48
C ASP A 303 -29.17 3.86 7.58
N SER A 304 -29.06 3.18 8.74
CA SER A 304 -29.98 3.41 9.87
C SER A 304 -29.88 4.80 10.50
N MET A 305 -28.75 5.50 10.34
CA MET A 305 -28.57 6.88 10.80
C MET A 305 -29.27 7.91 9.90
N LYS A 306 -29.59 7.57 8.64
CA LYS A 306 -30.37 8.46 7.76
C LYS A 306 -31.85 8.52 8.13
N ASP A 307 -32.35 7.48 8.78
CA ASP A 307 -33.76 7.31 9.13
C ASP A 307 -34.07 7.84 10.56
N ALA A 308 -33.08 8.44 11.24
CA ALA A 308 -33.16 8.99 12.60
C ALA A 308 -33.02 10.52 12.58
#